data_AF-A0A0Q5DCN8-F1
#
_entry.id   AF-A0A0Q5DCN8-F1
#
_cell.length_a   1.000
_cell.length_b   1.000
_cell.length_c   1.000
_cell.angle_alpha   90.00
_cell.angle_beta   90.00
_cell.angle_gamma   90.00
#
_symmetry.space_group_name_H-M   'P 1'
#
loop_
_entity.id
_entity.type
_entity.pdbx_description
1 polymer ?
#
loop_
_entity_poly.entity_id
_entity_poly.type
_entity_poly.pdbx_seq_one_letter_code
_entity_poly.pdbx_strand_id
1 'polypeptide(L)'
;MNQVHYIGWGEPLLHTRFRDLVDIAYESFPTTIQMATTTGNVDFRTSVGDGRFDYIVMSCDGTKPESYERYRKGGNFDVAMKFAADAKTYGHRDLRIEWKYILFDFNDSDEEILHAQRMADHAGVDKLLFILTNSKWKSERFTGHNAASFPLISPVATITPAAAMSAFVAEGSLSGVQTGAHGYIDRIGVSSGQFLLVEGWALGPGDTYADKIQLWIDGHLQSQTLPNLPRQDVAAARPGAAGPHCGFQFNIPSPAGRLPDSIEVRVISREHTSSIGGDLSWLKVGSMLNVRKDLRVAVLDSA
;
A
#
# COMPACT_ATOMS: atom_id res chain seq x y z
N MET A 1 9.67 11.80 6.58
CA MET A 1 8.70 12.45 5.69
C MET A 1 7.64 13.10 6.55
N ASN A 2 7.31 14.37 6.33
CA ASN A 2 6.25 15.04 7.09
C ASN A 2 4.91 14.72 6.41
N GLN A 3 3.96 14.21 7.18
CA GLN A 3 2.63 13.85 6.70
C GLN A 3 1.57 14.37 7.68
N VAL A 4 0.46 14.87 7.15
CA VAL A 4 -0.78 15.09 7.89
C VAL A 4 -1.81 14.10 7.38
N HIS A 5 -2.39 13.31 8.30
CA HIS A 5 -3.47 12.38 7.97
C HIS A 5 -4.76 12.78 8.67
N TYR A 6 -5.74 13.23 7.90
CA TYR A 6 -7.12 13.47 8.36
C TYR A 6 -7.84 12.12 8.47
N ILE A 7 -7.78 11.51 9.66
CA ILE A 7 -8.34 10.18 9.97
C ILE A 7 -8.78 10.09 11.43
N GLY A 8 -9.69 9.17 11.73
CA GLY A 8 -10.00 8.75 13.10
C GLY A 8 -11.49 8.83 13.39
N TRP A 9 -11.85 9.69 14.33
CA TRP A 9 -13.23 9.82 14.81
C TRP A 9 -14.02 10.83 13.97
N GLY A 10 -14.79 10.31 13.01
CA GLY A 10 -15.68 11.10 12.16
C GLY A 10 -15.37 10.96 10.67
N GLU A 11 -16.15 11.65 9.83
CA GLU A 11 -15.95 11.74 8.39
C GLU A 11 -15.31 13.11 8.07
N PRO A 12 -14.00 13.16 7.74
CA PRO A 12 -13.28 14.43 7.58
C PRO A 12 -13.93 15.36 6.55
N LEU A 13 -14.43 14.80 5.45
CA LEU A 13 -14.95 15.58 4.32
C LEU A 13 -16.34 16.19 4.58
N LEU A 14 -16.99 15.84 5.69
CA LEU A 14 -18.22 16.50 6.15
C LEU A 14 -17.96 17.76 6.97
N HIS A 15 -16.70 18.03 7.35
CA HIS A 15 -16.37 19.26 8.07
C HIS A 15 -16.50 20.46 7.12
N THR A 16 -17.33 21.44 7.48
CA THR A 16 -17.67 22.60 6.62
C THR A 16 -16.46 23.45 6.23
N ARG A 17 -15.37 23.37 7.00
CA ARG A 17 -14.10 24.08 6.76
C ARG A 17 -12.94 23.13 6.42
N PHE A 18 -13.23 21.94 5.88
CA PHE A 18 -12.18 20.98 5.55
C PHE A 18 -11.12 21.56 4.60
N ARG A 19 -11.54 22.30 3.56
CA ARG A 19 -10.63 22.95 2.61
C ARG A 19 -9.72 23.99 3.28
N ASP A 20 -10.26 24.83 4.17
CA ASP A 20 -9.44 25.75 4.96
C ASP A 20 -8.32 25.03 5.73
N LEU A 21 -8.59 23.84 6.29
CA LEU A 21 -7.58 23.07 7.01
C LEU A 21 -6.47 22.55 6.11
N VAL A 22 -6.81 22.14 4.88
CA VAL A 22 -5.85 21.69 3.87
C VAL A 22 -5.00 22.86 3.39
N ASP A 23 -5.62 24.01 3.13
CA ASP A 23 -4.94 25.21 2.65
C ASP A 23 -3.96 25.75 3.70
N ILE A 24 -4.38 25.84 4.98
CA ILE A 24 -3.51 26.27 6.08
C ILE A 24 -2.29 25.34 6.22
N ALA A 25 -2.49 24.03 6.14
CA ALA A 25 -1.41 23.06 6.22
C ALA A 25 -0.45 23.18 5.03
N TYR A 26 -0.98 23.39 3.82
CA TYR A 26 -0.20 23.60 2.62
C TYR A 26 0.62 24.90 2.69
N GLU A 27 0.02 26.01 3.09
CA GLU A 27 0.69 27.31 3.21
C GLU A 27 1.78 27.29 4.28
N SER A 28 1.52 26.63 5.41
CA SER A 28 2.47 26.53 6.53
C SER A 28 3.61 25.56 6.23
N PHE A 29 3.33 24.47 5.52
CA PHE A 29 4.29 23.41 5.23
C PHE A 29 4.11 22.87 3.80
N PRO A 30 4.60 23.58 2.77
CA PRO A 30 4.32 23.26 1.36
C PRO A 30 4.81 21.90 0.86
N THR A 31 5.73 21.27 1.61
CA THR A 31 6.26 19.93 1.32
C THR A 31 5.57 18.85 2.13
N THR A 32 4.65 19.15 3.04
CA THR A 32 3.96 18.12 3.83
C THR A 32 2.94 17.40 2.97
N ILE A 33 3.00 16.07 2.95
CA ILE A 33 2.01 15.25 2.25
C ILE A 33 0.70 15.24 3.05
N GLN A 34 -0.40 15.56 2.40
CA GLN A 34 -1.72 15.61 3.01
C GLN A 34 -2.59 14.46 2.53
N MET A 35 -3.12 13.69 3.48
CA MET A 35 -3.94 12.51 3.21
C MET A 35 -5.24 12.53 4.01
N ALA A 36 -6.34 12.05 3.45
CA ALA A 36 -7.60 11.82 4.19
C ALA A 36 -8.08 10.39 3.99
N THR A 37 -8.63 9.82 5.06
CA THR A 37 -9.43 8.59 4.96
C THR A 37 -10.91 8.97 5.07
N THR A 38 -11.68 8.61 4.06
CA THR A 38 -13.11 8.96 3.92
C THR A 38 -13.92 7.73 3.53
N THR A 39 -15.23 7.76 3.77
CA THR A 39 -16.20 6.82 3.19
C THR A 39 -16.56 7.14 1.75
N GLY A 40 -16.20 8.33 1.24
CA GLY A 40 -16.58 8.81 -0.09
C GLY A 40 -18.06 9.15 -0.23
N ASN A 41 -18.83 9.17 0.87
CA ASN A 41 -20.27 9.46 0.86
C ASN A 41 -20.56 10.97 0.89
N VAL A 42 -19.86 11.71 0.04
CA VAL A 42 -19.97 13.16 -0.15
C VAL A 42 -19.80 13.48 -1.63
N ASP A 43 -20.18 14.67 -2.06
CA ASP A 43 -19.84 15.12 -3.41
C ASP A 43 -18.37 15.56 -3.47
N PHE A 44 -17.58 14.91 -4.32
CA PHE A 44 -16.14 15.17 -4.44
C PHE A 44 -15.86 16.63 -4.81
N ARG A 45 -16.61 17.20 -5.75
CA ARG A 45 -16.36 18.54 -6.28
C ARG A 45 -16.53 19.64 -5.24
N THR A 46 -17.51 19.49 -4.36
CA THR A 46 -17.80 20.46 -3.28
C THR A 46 -16.97 20.21 -2.02
N SER A 47 -16.57 18.97 -1.74
CA SER A 47 -15.76 18.64 -0.57
C SER A 47 -14.25 18.84 -0.79
N VAL A 48 -13.73 18.36 -1.92
CA VAL A 48 -12.29 18.40 -2.28
C VAL A 48 -12.07 19.30 -3.49
N GLY A 49 -12.77 19.04 -4.60
CA GLY A 49 -12.63 19.80 -5.85
C GLY A 49 -11.21 19.74 -6.43
N ASP A 50 -10.71 20.90 -6.85
CA ASP A 50 -9.35 21.12 -7.37
C ASP A 50 -8.35 21.55 -6.28
N GLY A 51 -8.72 21.41 -5.00
CA GLY A 51 -7.88 21.75 -3.87
C GLY A 51 -6.54 21.00 -3.88
N ARG A 52 -5.50 21.59 -3.29
CA ARG A 52 -4.14 21.02 -3.21
C ARG A 52 -4.09 19.90 -2.18
N PHE A 53 -4.53 18.71 -2.59
CA PHE A 53 -4.63 17.52 -1.77
C PHE A 53 -3.89 16.35 -2.43
N ASP A 54 -3.07 15.61 -1.69
CA ASP A 54 -2.15 14.63 -2.29
C ASP A 54 -2.75 13.23 -2.39
N TYR A 55 -3.49 12.78 -1.36
CA TYR A 55 -3.88 11.38 -1.25
C TYR A 55 -5.23 11.15 -0.55
N ILE A 56 -6.13 10.40 -1.19
CA ILE A 56 -7.41 9.99 -0.58
C ILE A 56 -7.44 8.47 -0.42
N VAL A 57 -7.68 8.01 0.81
CA VAL A 57 -8.04 6.62 1.10
C VAL A 57 -9.56 6.54 1.20
N MET A 58 -10.22 6.12 0.11
CA MET A 58 -11.66 5.89 0.07
C MET A 58 -11.98 4.50 0.59
N SER A 59 -12.77 4.44 1.66
CA SER A 59 -13.13 3.21 2.33
C SER A 59 -14.47 2.69 1.83
N CYS A 60 -14.43 1.67 0.97
CA CYS A 60 -15.60 1.05 0.36
C CYS A 60 -15.43 -0.48 0.37
N ASP A 61 -16.25 -1.20 1.14
CA ASP A 61 -16.03 -2.61 1.47
C ASP A 61 -17.01 -3.55 0.76
N GLY A 62 -17.05 -3.48 -0.57
CA GLY A 62 -17.94 -4.28 -1.42
C GLY A 62 -17.94 -3.78 -2.86
N THR A 63 -18.54 -4.55 -3.77
CA THR A 63 -18.74 -4.16 -5.18
C THR A 63 -20.19 -3.96 -5.57
N LYS A 64 -21.10 -4.19 -4.61
CA LYS A 64 -22.55 -4.12 -4.81
C LYS A 64 -23.17 -3.48 -3.55
N PRO A 65 -24.33 -2.80 -3.66
CA PRO A 65 -25.01 -2.19 -2.52
C PRO A 65 -25.20 -3.15 -1.34
N GLU A 66 -25.55 -4.41 -1.60
CA GLU A 66 -25.84 -5.40 -0.57
C GLU A 66 -24.62 -5.76 0.29
N SER A 67 -23.45 -5.93 -0.33
CA SER A 67 -22.21 -6.24 0.40
C SER A 67 -21.67 -5.00 1.11
N TYR A 68 -21.74 -3.85 0.45
CA TYR A 68 -21.27 -2.57 0.99
C TYR A 68 -22.06 -2.12 2.23
N GLU A 69 -23.39 -2.03 2.13
CA GLU A 69 -24.27 -1.51 3.20
C GLU A 69 -24.37 -2.45 4.41
N ARG A 70 -23.96 -3.71 4.24
CA ARG A 70 -23.89 -4.66 5.35
C ARG A 70 -22.90 -4.20 6.42
N TYR A 71 -21.76 -3.65 6.02
CA TYR A 71 -20.77 -3.09 6.95
C TYR A 71 -20.86 -1.56 7.05
N ARG A 72 -21.03 -0.85 5.93
CA ARG A 72 -21.11 0.62 5.87
C ARG A 72 -22.53 1.12 6.11
N LYS A 73 -22.96 1.09 7.38
CA LYS A 73 -24.31 1.53 7.78
C LYS A 73 -24.56 2.98 7.41
N GLY A 74 -25.63 3.22 6.64
CA GLY A 74 -26.03 4.54 6.16
C GLY A 74 -25.22 5.06 4.97
N GLY A 75 -24.27 4.28 4.44
CA GLY A 75 -23.58 4.62 3.20
C GLY A 75 -24.41 4.25 1.97
N ASN A 76 -24.07 4.85 0.84
CA ASN A 76 -24.57 4.55 -0.48
C ASN A 76 -23.38 4.16 -1.39
N PHE A 77 -23.44 2.95 -1.96
CA PHE A 77 -22.38 2.40 -2.78
C PHE A 77 -22.10 3.25 -4.03
N ASP A 78 -23.15 3.67 -4.74
CA ASP A 78 -23.03 4.43 -5.99
C ASP A 78 -22.41 5.82 -5.75
N VAL A 79 -22.73 6.45 -4.63
CA VAL A 79 -22.12 7.73 -4.22
C VAL A 79 -20.62 7.57 -3.98
N ALA A 80 -20.20 6.53 -3.26
CA ALA A 80 -18.78 6.26 -3.03
C ALA A 80 -18.04 5.98 -4.35
N MET A 81 -18.61 5.16 -5.24
CA MET A 81 -17.98 4.89 -6.53
C MET A 81 -17.94 6.12 -7.44
N LYS A 82 -18.99 6.96 -7.43
CA LYS A 82 -18.99 8.26 -8.10
C LYS A 82 -17.90 9.17 -7.55
N PHE A 83 -17.73 9.23 -6.23
CA PHE A 83 -16.67 10.02 -5.60
C PHE A 83 -15.28 9.62 -6.12
N ALA A 84 -15.01 8.32 -6.28
CA ALA A 84 -13.73 7.86 -6.85
C ALA A 84 -13.54 8.28 -8.31
N ALA A 85 -14.56 8.13 -9.15
CA ALA A 85 -14.50 8.54 -10.55
C ALA A 85 -14.34 10.07 -10.70
N ASP A 86 -15.05 10.83 -9.86
CA ASP A 86 -14.94 12.29 -9.81
C ASP A 86 -13.55 12.74 -9.36
N ALA A 87 -12.91 12.02 -8.43
CA ALA A 87 -11.55 12.35 -8.00
C ALA A 87 -10.54 12.30 -9.15
N LYS A 88 -10.69 11.33 -10.06
CA LYS A 88 -9.84 11.24 -11.26
C LYS A 88 -10.20 12.27 -12.34
N THR A 89 -11.46 12.69 -12.38
CA THR A 89 -11.96 13.62 -13.41
C THR A 89 -11.71 15.08 -13.04
N TYR A 90 -11.91 15.45 -11.78
CA TYR A 90 -11.92 16.84 -11.31
C TYR A 90 -10.80 17.16 -10.31
N GLY A 91 -10.16 16.12 -9.73
CA GLY A 91 -9.03 16.33 -8.85
C GLY A 91 -7.81 16.85 -9.60
N HIS A 92 -6.87 17.44 -8.86
CA HIS A 92 -5.58 17.84 -9.42
C HIS A 92 -4.85 16.62 -10.01
N ARG A 93 -4.03 16.82 -11.06
CA ARG A 93 -3.31 15.75 -11.79
C ARG A 93 -2.54 14.79 -10.88
N ASP A 94 -1.96 15.34 -9.82
CA ASP A 94 -1.07 14.62 -8.92
C ASP A 94 -1.81 13.99 -7.72
N LEU A 95 -3.13 14.23 -7.58
CA LEU A 95 -3.97 13.56 -6.60
C LEU A 95 -3.97 12.04 -6.85
N ARG A 96 -3.82 11.29 -5.76
CA ARG A 96 -3.92 9.84 -5.76
C ARG A 96 -5.12 9.39 -4.95
N ILE A 97 -5.80 8.35 -5.44
CA ILE A 97 -6.90 7.70 -4.73
C ILE A 97 -6.64 6.22 -4.54
N GLU A 98 -6.74 5.79 -3.28
CA GLU A 98 -6.73 4.39 -2.87
C GLU A 98 -8.16 3.96 -2.51
N TRP A 99 -8.66 2.92 -3.16
CA TRP A 99 -9.84 2.21 -2.74
C TRP A 99 -9.44 1.16 -1.69
N LYS A 100 -9.76 1.42 -0.43
CA LYS A 100 -9.60 0.48 0.68
C LYS A 100 -10.84 -0.40 0.82
N TYR A 101 -10.63 -1.71 0.80
CA TYR A 101 -11.66 -2.75 0.83
C TYR A 101 -11.37 -3.74 1.96
N ILE A 102 -12.18 -3.75 3.01
CA ILE A 102 -12.08 -4.74 4.09
C ILE A 102 -12.77 -6.04 3.69
N LEU A 103 -12.02 -7.15 3.81
CA LEU A 103 -12.48 -8.47 3.39
C LEU A 103 -13.25 -9.17 4.52
N PHE A 104 -14.51 -9.47 4.26
CA PHE A 104 -15.46 -10.15 5.13
C PHE A 104 -16.01 -11.43 4.47
N ASP A 105 -16.57 -12.33 5.26
CA ASP A 105 -17.19 -13.60 4.81
C ASP A 105 -18.27 -13.42 3.73
N PHE A 106 -18.88 -12.24 3.65
CA PHE A 106 -19.98 -11.93 2.74
C PHE A 106 -19.55 -11.16 1.50
N ASN A 107 -18.29 -10.74 1.40
CA ASN A 107 -17.78 -9.95 0.27
C ASN A 107 -16.44 -10.52 -0.27
N ASP A 108 -16.12 -11.77 0.08
CA ASP A 108 -14.85 -12.41 -0.28
C ASP A 108 -14.95 -13.33 -1.49
N SER A 109 -16.09 -13.48 -2.18
CA SER A 109 -16.23 -14.41 -3.32
C SER A 109 -15.25 -14.09 -4.47
N ASP A 110 -14.81 -15.10 -5.23
CA ASP A 110 -13.92 -14.87 -6.38
C ASP A 110 -14.56 -13.92 -7.41
N GLU A 111 -15.87 -14.04 -7.63
CA GLU A 111 -16.63 -13.14 -8.52
C GLU A 111 -16.49 -11.68 -8.07
N GLU A 112 -16.72 -11.41 -6.79
CA GLU A 112 -16.69 -10.06 -6.21
C GLU A 112 -15.26 -9.50 -6.14
N ILE A 113 -14.27 -10.31 -5.74
CA ILE A 113 -12.86 -9.90 -5.73
C ILE A 113 -12.37 -9.54 -7.13
N LEU A 114 -12.69 -10.37 -8.13
CA LEU A 114 -12.31 -10.10 -9.52
C LEU A 114 -13.11 -8.90 -10.08
N HIS A 115 -14.34 -8.70 -9.64
CA HIS A 115 -15.15 -7.55 -10.03
C HIS A 115 -14.61 -6.24 -9.47
N ALA A 116 -14.19 -6.21 -8.19
CA ALA A 116 -13.59 -5.04 -7.55
C ALA A 116 -12.36 -4.56 -8.32
N GLN A 117 -11.52 -5.49 -8.76
CA GLN A 117 -10.33 -5.19 -9.56
C GLN A 117 -10.68 -4.58 -10.91
N ARG A 118 -11.65 -5.15 -11.64
CA ARG A 118 -12.13 -4.58 -12.90
C ARG A 118 -12.73 -3.18 -12.72
N MET A 119 -13.46 -2.96 -11.62
CA MET A 119 -14.02 -1.65 -11.28
C MET A 119 -12.93 -0.64 -10.95
N ALA A 120 -11.91 -1.04 -10.20
CA ALA A 120 -10.75 -0.20 -9.89
C ALA A 120 -10.02 0.23 -11.17
N ASP A 121 -9.75 -0.71 -12.07
CA ASP A 121 -9.13 -0.42 -13.37
C ASP A 121 -9.98 0.54 -14.21
N HIS A 122 -11.30 0.30 -14.26
CA HIS A 122 -12.23 1.14 -15.03
C HIS A 122 -12.37 2.56 -14.47
N ALA A 123 -12.43 2.69 -13.15
CA ALA A 123 -12.50 3.99 -12.47
C ALA A 123 -11.15 4.75 -12.49
N GLY A 124 -10.04 4.05 -12.80
CA GLY A 124 -8.71 4.63 -12.81
C GLY A 124 -8.18 4.97 -11.42
N VAL A 125 -8.60 4.24 -10.37
CA VAL A 125 -8.04 4.42 -9.03
C VAL A 125 -6.56 4.05 -9.03
N ASP A 126 -5.76 4.76 -8.23
CA ASP A 126 -4.31 4.57 -8.22
C ASP A 126 -3.89 3.33 -7.41
N LYS A 127 -4.76 2.84 -6.52
CA LYS A 127 -4.56 1.61 -5.75
C LYS A 127 -5.89 1.01 -5.29
N LEU A 128 -6.03 -0.31 -5.33
CA LEU A 128 -7.05 -1.09 -4.65
C LEU A 128 -6.37 -1.92 -3.55
N LEU A 129 -6.77 -1.71 -2.30
CA LEU A 129 -6.17 -2.33 -1.13
C LEU A 129 -7.18 -3.22 -0.41
N PHE A 130 -7.07 -4.53 -0.61
CA PHE A 130 -7.80 -5.52 0.18
C PHE A 130 -7.17 -5.66 1.58
N ILE A 131 -8.00 -5.61 2.62
CA ILE A 131 -7.58 -5.74 4.02
C ILE A 131 -8.10 -7.05 4.61
N LEU A 132 -7.20 -7.96 4.97
CA LEU A 132 -7.53 -9.10 5.82
C LEU A 132 -7.73 -8.62 7.25
N THR A 133 -8.98 -8.59 7.70
CA THR A 133 -9.35 -8.11 9.03
C THR A 133 -9.37 -9.23 10.07
N ASN A 134 -9.23 -8.85 11.34
CA ASN A 134 -9.52 -9.70 12.50
C ASN A 134 -10.86 -9.38 13.16
N SER A 135 -11.62 -8.43 12.61
CA SER A 135 -12.92 -8.03 13.14
C SER A 135 -13.97 -9.13 12.96
N LYS A 136 -15.15 -8.89 13.54
CA LYS A 136 -16.35 -9.71 13.27
C LYS A 136 -16.58 -9.84 11.75
N TRP A 137 -17.02 -11.01 11.32
CA TRP A 137 -17.25 -11.39 9.92
C TRP A 137 -16.02 -11.42 9.04
N LYS A 138 -14.80 -11.48 9.60
CA LYS A 138 -13.59 -11.68 8.78
C LYS A 138 -13.77 -12.87 7.83
N SER A 139 -13.15 -12.78 6.66
CA SER A 139 -13.08 -13.93 5.74
C SER A 139 -12.53 -15.16 6.46
N GLU A 140 -13.20 -16.29 6.26
CA GLU A 140 -12.68 -17.62 6.64
C GLU A 140 -11.98 -18.30 5.47
N ARG A 141 -12.25 -17.86 4.22
CA ARG A 141 -11.59 -18.36 3.01
C ARG A 141 -10.17 -17.86 2.88
N PHE A 142 -9.93 -16.58 3.20
CA PHE A 142 -8.61 -15.96 3.11
C PHE A 142 -8.12 -15.48 4.48
N THR A 143 -6.93 -15.94 4.83
CA THR A 143 -6.22 -15.67 6.08
C THR A 143 -4.76 -15.33 5.75
N GLY A 144 -3.98 -14.90 6.75
CA GLY A 144 -2.55 -14.66 6.55
C GLY A 144 -1.78 -15.88 6.00
N HIS A 145 -2.28 -17.10 6.23
CA HIS A 145 -1.60 -18.33 5.80
C HIS A 145 -1.82 -18.71 4.33
N ASN A 146 -2.92 -18.27 3.73
CA ASN A 146 -3.28 -18.61 2.34
C ASN A 146 -3.54 -17.37 1.48
N ALA A 147 -3.18 -16.17 1.97
CA ALA A 147 -3.32 -14.94 1.20
C ALA A 147 -2.54 -14.98 -0.13
N ALA A 148 -1.51 -15.85 -0.27
CA ALA A 148 -0.79 -16.05 -1.52
C ALA A 148 -1.69 -16.60 -2.65
N SER A 149 -2.79 -17.27 -2.32
CA SER A 149 -3.78 -17.74 -3.30
C SER A 149 -4.89 -16.72 -3.56
N PHE A 150 -4.79 -15.50 -3.03
CA PHE A 150 -5.78 -14.45 -3.26
C PHE A 150 -5.75 -14.02 -4.74
N PRO A 151 -6.89 -14.00 -5.45
CA PRO A 151 -6.90 -13.86 -6.91
C PRO A 151 -6.67 -12.40 -7.31
N LEU A 152 -5.40 -12.01 -7.50
CA LEU A 152 -5.00 -10.70 -8.02
C LEU A 152 -4.72 -10.76 -9.53
N ILE A 153 -5.41 -9.93 -10.29
CA ILE A 153 -5.28 -9.78 -11.75
C ILE A 153 -4.90 -8.36 -12.18
N SER A 154 -5.21 -7.34 -11.35
CA SER A 154 -4.93 -5.94 -11.65
C SER A 154 -3.59 -5.49 -11.05
N PRO A 155 -2.78 -4.69 -11.77
CA PRO A 155 -1.51 -4.16 -11.25
C PRO A 155 -1.69 -3.11 -10.14
N VAL A 156 -2.88 -2.53 -9.97
CA VAL A 156 -3.16 -1.58 -8.89
C VAL A 156 -3.73 -2.27 -7.64
N ALA A 157 -4.03 -3.57 -7.71
CA ALA A 157 -4.62 -4.32 -6.62
C ALA A 157 -3.57 -5.00 -5.73
N THR A 158 -3.75 -4.88 -4.41
CA THR A 158 -2.88 -5.47 -3.39
C THR A 158 -3.70 -6.01 -2.24
N ILE A 159 -3.13 -6.92 -1.46
CA ILE A 159 -3.74 -7.43 -0.23
C ILE A 159 -2.77 -7.25 0.95
N THR A 160 -3.30 -6.87 2.11
CA THR A 160 -2.53 -6.68 3.35
C THR A 160 -3.34 -7.16 4.55
N PRO A 161 -2.68 -7.54 5.65
CA PRO A 161 -3.37 -7.70 6.93
C PRO A 161 -3.76 -6.33 7.49
N ALA A 162 -4.79 -6.31 8.34
CA ALA A 162 -5.18 -5.12 9.09
C ALA A 162 -4.03 -4.63 9.98
N ALA A 163 -4.02 -3.33 10.31
CA ALA A 163 -2.94 -2.67 11.06
C ALA A 163 -2.56 -3.39 12.38
N ALA A 164 -3.54 -3.97 13.09
CA ALA A 164 -3.30 -4.75 14.31
C ALA A 164 -2.42 -6.00 14.09
N MET A 165 -2.32 -6.48 12.85
CA MET A 165 -1.49 -7.60 12.41
C MET A 165 -0.28 -7.16 11.57
N SER A 166 -0.05 -5.85 11.42
CA SER A 166 1.08 -5.32 10.64
C SER A 166 2.35 -5.16 11.48
N ALA A 167 2.28 -5.38 12.81
CA ALA A 167 3.44 -5.35 13.69
C ALA A 167 4.47 -6.39 13.25
N PHE A 168 5.73 -5.97 13.13
CA PHE A 168 6.83 -6.86 12.74
C PHE A 168 7.19 -7.83 13.85
N VAL A 169 7.36 -9.09 13.44
CA VAL A 169 7.84 -10.19 14.29
C VAL A 169 9.25 -10.62 13.89
N ALA A 170 9.69 -10.25 12.69
CA ALA A 170 11.06 -10.40 12.24
C ALA A 170 11.45 -9.23 11.33
N GLU A 171 12.68 -8.75 11.46
CA GLU A 171 13.28 -7.75 10.59
C GLU A 171 14.42 -8.39 9.80
N GLY A 172 14.42 -8.13 8.49
CA GLY A 172 15.42 -8.63 7.56
C GLY A 172 16.47 -7.57 7.30
N SER A 173 17.72 -8.00 7.16
CA SER A 173 18.84 -7.15 6.78
C SER A 173 19.61 -7.81 5.65
N LEU A 174 20.01 -7.01 4.66
CA LEU A 174 20.84 -7.49 3.55
C LEU A 174 22.29 -7.60 3.99
N SER A 175 22.93 -8.69 3.59
CA SER A 175 24.36 -8.89 3.81
C SER A 175 25.17 -8.15 2.75
N GLY A 176 25.96 -7.16 3.16
CA GLY A 176 26.82 -6.35 2.27
C GLY A 176 26.24 -4.97 1.91
N VAL A 177 26.99 -4.21 1.09
CA VAL A 177 26.56 -2.88 0.66
C VAL A 177 25.57 -3.01 -0.48
N GLN A 178 24.41 -2.33 -0.38
CA GLN A 178 23.46 -2.17 -1.47
C GLN A 178 24.06 -1.23 -2.54
N THR A 179 25.08 -1.67 -3.28
CA THR A 179 25.70 -0.86 -4.35
C THR A 179 24.97 -1.08 -5.66
N GLY A 180 24.05 -0.17 -5.97
CA GLY A 180 23.45 -0.01 -7.29
C GLY A 180 22.86 1.39 -7.37
N ALA A 181 23.44 2.27 -8.20
CA ALA A 181 23.26 3.73 -8.14
C ALA A 181 21.83 4.27 -8.42
N HIS A 182 20.81 3.42 -8.44
CA HIS A 182 19.46 3.79 -8.80
C HIS A 182 18.38 3.16 -7.91
N GLY A 183 18.69 2.82 -6.65
CA GLY A 183 17.68 2.47 -5.66
C GLY A 183 18.23 2.09 -4.30
N TYR A 184 17.35 1.97 -3.32
CA TYR A 184 17.67 1.53 -1.98
C TYR A 184 16.47 0.79 -1.37
N ILE A 185 16.74 -0.29 -0.63
CA ILE A 185 15.74 -0.98 0.18
C ILE A 185 15.85 -0.43 1.60
N ASP A 186 14.86 0.35 2.01
CA ASP A 186 14.80 1.00 3.32
C ASP A 186 14.48 -0.01 4.42
N ARG A 187 13.57 -0.96 4.14
CA ARG A 187 13.09 -1.88 5.16
C ARG A 187 12.64 -3.21 4.58
N ILE A 188 12.94 -4.26 5.34
CA ILE A 188 12.50 -5.63 5.10
C ILE A 188 11.96 -6.17 6.42
N GLY A 189 10.76 -6.71 6.44
CA GLY A 189 10.20 -7.26 7.66
C GLY A 189 9.05 -8.21 7.41
N VAL A 190 8.86 -9.14 8.33
CA VAL A 190 7.70 -10.02 8.34
C VAL A 190 6.79 -9.63 9.50
N SER A 191 5.53 -9.39 9.18
CA SER A 191 4.49 -9.03 10.13
C SER A 191 3.88 -10.24 10.83
N SER A 192 3.22 -9.99 11.97
CA SER A 192 2.47 -11.01 12.71
C SER A 192 1.33 -11.62 11.90
N GLY A 193 0.80 -10.88 10.92
CA GLY A 193 -0.16 -11.34 9.92
C GLY A 193 0.43 -12.26 8.85
N GLN A 194 1.72 -12.62 8.91
CA GLN A 194 2.44 -13.45 7.92
C GLN A 194 2.59 -12.76 6.56
N PHE A 195 2.90 -11.47 6.56
CA PHE A 195 3.22 -10.72 5.33
C PHE A 195 4.64 -10.20 5.36
N LEU A 196 5.34 -10.38 4.25
CA LEU A 196 6.63 -9.77 3.98
C LEU A 196 6.42 -8.35 3.43
N LEU A 197 6.91 -7.36 4.15
CA LEU A 197 7.11 -6.00 3.68
C LEU A 197 8.51 -5.85 3.11
N VAL A 198 8.60 -5.29 1.90
CA VAL A 198 9.84 -4.75 1.32
C VAL A 198 9.53 -3.37 0.78
N GLU A 199 10.11 -2.32 1.38
CA GLU A 199 9.90 -0.93 0.97
C GLU A 199 11.22 -0.25 0.66
N GLY A 200 11.16 0.72 -0.24
CA GLY A 200 12.34 1.38 -0.76
C GLY A 200 12.02 2.47 -1.76
N TRP A 201 13.04 2.87 -2.50
CA TRP A 201 12.91 3.70 -3.69
C TRP A 201 13.78 3.17 -4.82
N ALA A 202 13.37 3.46 -6.05
CA ALA A 202 14.14 3.11 -7.22
C ALA A 202 13.88 4.09 -8.37
N LEU A 203 14.93 4.33 -9.15
CA LEU A 203 14.96 5.11 -10.38
C LEU A 203 15.63 4.25 -11.47
N GLY A 204 15.42 4.61 -12.72
CA GLY A 204 16.20 4.11 -13.84
C GLY A 204 17.53 4.87 -14.00
N PRO A 205 18.34 4.48 -14.99
CA PRO A 205 19.54 5.21 -15.37
C PRO A 205 19.24 6.70 -15.61
N GLY A 206 20.15 7.57 -15.17
CA GLY A 206 19.99 9.03 -15.29
C GLY A 206 18.86 9.62 -14.44
N ASP A 207 18.49 8.94 -13.33
CA ASP A 207 17.40 9.33 -12.43
C ASP A 207 16.01 9.37 -13.12
N THR A 208 15.84 8.64 -14.21
CA THR A 208 14.54 8.48 -14.88
C THR A 208 13.57 7.64 -14.04
N TYR A 209 12.26 7.75 -14.23
CA TYR A 209 11.33 6.83 -13.56
C TYR A 209 11.40 5.43 -14.18
N ALA A 210 11.38 4.42 -13.32
CA ALA A 210 11.27 3.04 -13.77
C ALA A 210 9.84 2.77 -14.27
N ASP A 211 9.73 2.01 -15.36
CA ASP A 211 8.42 1.59 -15.90
C ASP A 211 7.76 0.56 -14.98
N LYS A 212 8.57 -0.25 -14.27
CA LYS A 212 8.08 -1.30 -13.37
C LYS A 212 9.15 -1.75 -12.37
N ILE A 213 8.72 -2.21 -11.21
CA ILE A 213 9.58 -2.84 -10.20
C ILE A 213 9.09 -4.27 -9.94
N GLN A 214 10.01 -5.22 -9.82
CA GLN A 214 9.72 -6.61 -9.51
C GLN A 214 10.40 -7.04 -8.22
N LEU A 215 9.68 -7.78 -7.38
CA LEU A 215 10.23 -8.47 -6.21
C LEU A 215 10.46 -9.93 -6.56
N TRP A 216 11.72 -10.35 -6.47
CA TRP A 216 12.15 -11.72 -6.56
C TRP A 216 12.58 -12.21 -5.18
N ILE A 217 12.15 -13.41 -4.81
CA ILE A 217 12.49 -14.08 -3.57
C ILE A 217 13.07 -15.44 -3.91
N ASP A 218 14.25 -15.73 -3.38
CA ASP A 218 14.94 -17.01 -3.57
C ASP A 218 15.01 -17.41 -5.06
N GLY A 219 15.28 -16.44 -5.93
CA GLY A 219 15.40 -16.63 -7.38
C GLY A 219 14.08 -16.70 -8.16
N HIS A 220 12.93 -16.53 -7.51
CA HIS A 220 11.60 -16.59 -8.14
C HIS A 220 10.86 -15.27 -8.08
N LEU A 221 10.27 -14.84 -9.20
CA LEU A 221 9.41 -13.67 -9.26
C LEU A 221 8.17 -13.89 -8.37
N GLN A 222 7.99 -13.05 -7.37
CA GLN A 222 6.85 -13.11 -6.45
C GLN A 222 5.81 -12.04 -6.74
N SER A 223 6.24 -10.83 -7.08
CA SER A 223 5.33 -9.70 -7.26
C SER A 223 5.94 -8.61 -8.14
N GLN A 224 5.11 -7.70 -8.61
CA GLN A 224 5.52 -6.51 -9.35
C GLN A 224 4.62 -5.32 -9.01
N THR A 225 5.17 -4.12 -9.05
CA THR A 225 4.46 -2.87 -8.75
C THR A 225 5.02 -1.70 -9.57
N LEU A 226 4.39 -0.54 -9.47
CA LEU A 226 4.89 0.72 -10.01
C LEU A 226 5.58 1.53 -8.90
N PRO A 227 6.68 2.26 -9.19
CA PRO A 227 7.27 3.19 -8.25
C PRO A 227 6.42 4.46 -8.14
N ASN A 228 5.27 4.42 -7.48
CA ASN A 228 4.35 5.55 -7.41
C ASN A 228 4.25 6.20 -6.03
N LEU A 229 4.95 5.66 -5.03
CA LEU A 229 4.94 6.22 -3.68
C LEU A 229 5.80 7.49 -3.61
N PRO A 230 5.32 8.55 -2.95
CA PRO A 230 6.05 9.80 -2.85
C PRO A 230 7.29 9.64 -1.95
N ARG A 231 8.43 10.15 -2.42
CA ARG A 231 9.75 10.17 -1.80
C ARG A 231 10.43 11.51 -2.06
N GLN A 232 9.99 12.52 -1.33
CA GLN A 232 10.51 13.88 -1.45
C GLN A 232 11.98 13.98 -1.03
N ASP A 233 12.40 13.16 -0.07
CA ASP A 233 13.80 13.00 0.33
C ASP A 233 14.66 12.57 -0.86
N VAL A 234 14.16 11.64 -1.67
CA VAL A 234 14.85 11.17 -2.87
C VAL A 234 14.85 12.24 -3.97
N ALA A 235 13.70 12.87 -4.25
CA ALA A 235 13.62 13.94 -5.24
C ALA A 235 14.54 15.14 -4.91
N ALA A 236 14.68 15.48 -3.62
CA ALA A 236 15.59 16.53 -3.19
C ALA A 236 17.07 16.15 -3.38
N ALA A 237 17.42 14.87 -3.18
CA ALA A 237 18.77 14.35 -3.35
C ALA A 237 19.11 13.98 -4.82
N ARG A 238 18.10 13.81 -5.68
CA ARG A 238 18.22 13.36 -7.07
C ARG A 238 17.52 14.34 -8.03
N PRO A 239 18.14 15.48 -8.36
CA PRO A 239 17.52 16.51 -9.22
C PRO A 239 17.14 16.05 -10.63
N GLY A 240 17.67 14.91 -11.11
CA GLY A 240 17.30 14.33 -12.39
C GLY A 240 15.92 13.64 -12.38
N ALA A 241 15.37 13.33 -11.19
CA ALA A 241 14.04 12.77 -11.06
C ALA A 241 12.98 13.81 -11.43
N ALA A 242 11.99 13.39 -12.24
CA ALA A 242 10.88 14.27 -12.65
C ALA A 242 9.91 14.64 -11.50
N GLY A 243 10.14 14.14 -10.29
CA GLY A 243 9.31 14.38 -9.10
C GLY A 243 9.53 13.32 -8.01
N PRO A 244 8.66 13.28 -6.99
CA PRO A 244 8.84 12.42 -5.82
C PRO A 244 8.34 10.98 -6.01
N HIS A 245 7.66 10.64 -7.11
CA HIS A 245 7.02 9.34 -7.27
C HIS A 245 8.04 8.30 -7.75
N CYS A 246 8.90 7.87 -6.83
CA CYS A 246 9.94 6.86 -7.06
C CYS A 246 10.01 5.80 -5.94
N GLY A 247 9.16 5.91 -4.92
CA GLY A 247 9.06 4.92 -3.85
C GLY A 247 8.28 3.68 -4.28
N PHE A 248 8.65 2.54 -3.72
CA PHE A 248 7.95 1.28 -3.90
C PHE A 248 7.66 0.61 -2.56
N GLN A 249 6.64 -0.23 -2.56
CA GLN A 249 6.32 -1.09 -1.43
C GLN A 249 5.74 -2.40 -1.96
N PHE A 250 6.36 -3.50 -1.56
CA PHE A 250 5.78 -4.83 -1.61
C PHE A 250 5.28 -5.16 -0.23
N ASN A 251 4.03 -5.60 -0.14
CA ASN A 251 3.47 -6.17 1.07
C ASN A 251 2.73 -7.43 0.67
N ILE A 252 3.46 -8.53 0.62
CA ILE A 252 2.97 -9.78 0.06
C ILE A 252 2.87 -10.84 1.16
N PRO A 253 1.98 -11.82 1.00
CA PRO A 253 1.96 -12.98 1.87
C PRO A 253 3.37 -13.59 1.95
N SER A 254 3.87 -13.77 3.17
CA SER A 254 5.17 -14.38 3.40
C SER A 254 5.18 -15.79 2.81
N PRO A 255 6.25 -16.23 2.14
CA PRO A 255 6.39 -17.61 1.70
C PRO A 255 6.09 -18.58 2.84
N ALA A 256 5.27 -19.60 2.57
CA ALA A 256 4.74 -20.45 3.63
C ALA A 256 5.86 -21.24 4.33
N GLY A 257 6.00 -21.06 5.65
CA GLY A 257 6.82 -21.93 6.51
C GLY A 257 8.33 -21.63 6.54
N ARG A 258 8.79 -20.56 5.88
CA ARG A 258 10.19 -20.12 6.00
C ARG A 258 10.34 -18.63 5.67
N LEU A 259 11.26 -17.96 6.35
CA LEU A 259 11.72 -16.63 5.94
C LEU A 259 12.56 -16.75 4.66
N PRO A 260 12.45 -15.77 3.74
CA PRO A 260 13.32 -15.67 2.56
C PRO A 260 14.81 -15.78 2.90
N ASP A 261 15.57 -16.54 2.11
CA ASP A 261 17.04 -16.57 2.22
C ASP A 261 17.66 -15.39 1.46
N SER A 262 17.02 -14.93 0.40
CA SER A 262 17.48 -13.81 -0.44
C SER A 262 16.31 -13.03 -1.04
N ILE A 263 16.54 -11.74 -1.30
CA ILE A 263 15.63 -10.92 -2.11
C ILE A 263 16.38 -10.19 -3.20
N GLU A 264 15.69 -9.94 -4.31
CA GLU A 264 16.17 -9.08 -5.38
C GLU A 264 15.01 -8.21 -5.87
N VAL A 265 15.19 -6.89 -5.77
CA VAL A 265 14.29 -5.88 -6.35
C VAL A 265 14.87 -5.49 -7.71
N ARG A 266 14.19 -5.90 -8.78
CA ARG A 266 14.57 -5.52 -10.16
C ARG A 266 13.82 -4.28 -10.59
N VAL A 267 14.57 -3.30 -11.07
CA VAL A 267 14.09 -2.01 -11.57
C VAL A 267 14.14 -2.06 -13.09
N ILE A 268 12.98 -2.05 -13.73
CA ILE A 268 12.83 -2.19 -15.18
C ILE A 268 12.51 -0.81 -15.77
N SER A 269 13.31 -0.41 -16.74
CA SER A 269 13.11 0.76 -17.60
C SER A 269 13.15 0.33 -19.07
N ARG A 270 12.68 1.19 -20.00
CA ARG A 270 12.53 0.88 -21.43
C ARG A 270 13.73 0.18 -22.07
N GLU A 271 14.95 0.52 -21.67
CA GLU A 271 16.18 0.00 -22.28
C GLU A 271 17.12 -0.67 -21.27
N HIS A 272 16.77 -0.71 -19.98
CA HIS A 272 17.67 -1.19 -18.94
C HIS A 272 16.95 -1.89 -17.79
N THR A 273 17.55 -2.97 -17.30
CA THR A 273 17.16 -3.61 -16.03
C THR A 273 18.33 -3.51 -15.07
N SER A 274 18.08 -3.01 -13.87
CA SER A 274 19.04 -3.04 -12.76
C SER A 274 18.43 -3.74 -11.55
N SER A 275 19.26 -4.16 -10.60
CA SER A 275 18.82 -4.90 -9.43
C SER A 275 19.48 -4.38 -8.16
N ILE A 276 18.72 -4.39 -7.06
CA ILE A 276 19.22 -4.18 -5.70
C ILE A 276 18.72 -5.34 -4.82
N GLY A 277 19.55 -5.86 -3.93
CA GLY A 277 19.19 -7.04 -3.14
C GLY A 277 20.41 -7.86 -2.72
N GLY A 278 20.16 -9.05 -2.20
CA GLY A 278 21.18 -9.96 -1.69
C GLY A 278 20.63 -10.95 -0.66
N ASP A 279 21.55 -11.63 0.00
CA ASP A 279 21.25 -12.61 1.04
C ASP A 279 20.75 -11.92 2.32
N LEU A 280 19.76 -12.54 2.96
CA LEU A 280 19.10 -12.02 4.14
C LEU A 280 19.58 -12.65 5.43
N SER A 281 19.80 -11.80 6.41
CA SER A 281 19.90 -12.17 7.83
C SER A 281 18.68 -11.65 8.57
N TRP A 282 18.08 -12.50 9.40
CA TRP A 282 16.84 -12.18 10.11
C TRP A 282 17.05 -12.05 11.61
N LEU A 283 16.49 -10.99 12.18
CA LEU A 283 16.41 -10.76 13.63
C LEU A 283 14.96 -10.85 14.06
N LYS A 284 14.70 -11.57 15.16
CA LYS A 284 13.36 -11.66 15.75
C LYS A 284 13.12 -10.39 16.56
N VAL A 285 11.97 -9.77 16.33
CA VAL A 285 11.58 -8.54 17.03
C VAL A 285 10.34 -8.86 17.87
N GLY A 286 10.51 -8.92 19.19
CA GLY A 286 9.41 -9.07 20.17
C GLY A 286 9.31 -10.43 20.88
N SER A 287 8.81 -10.39 22.13
CA SER A 287 8.62 -11.53 23.03
C SER A 287 7.19 -12.08 23.09
N MET A 288 6.21 -11.40 22.50
CA MET A 288 4.79 -11.79 22.56
C MET A 288 4.12 -11.73 21.18
N LEU A 289 4.16 -12.86 20.49
CA LEU A 289 3.18 -13.35 19.51
C LEU A 289 3.63 -14.77 19.20
N ASN A 290 2.70 -15.72 19.01
CA ASN A 290 3.01 -17.13 18.75
C ASN A 290 3.89 -17.26 17.51
N VAL A 291 5.20 -17.18 17.73
CA VAL A 291 6.22 -17.39 16.71
C VAL A 291 6.17 -18.86 16.37
N ARG A 292 5.92 -19.15 15.10
CA ARG A 292 5.89 -20.51 14.58
C ARG A 292 7.28 -21.14 14.85
N LYS A 293 7.31 -22.39 15.37
CA LYS A 293 8.53 -23.07 15.89
C LYS A 293 9.62 -23.32 14.84
N ASP A 294 9.35 -23.04 13.56
CA ASP A 294 10.18 -23.30 12.38
C ASP A 294 11.01 -22.10 11.91
N LEU A 295 10.89 -20.95 12.58
CA LEU A 295 11.68 -19.77 12.27
C LEU A 295 13.15 -19.96 12.70
N ARG A 296 14.05 -20.19 11.73
CA ARG A 296 15.51 -20.07 11.94
C ARG A 296 15.85 -18.60 12.16
N VAL A 297 15.78 -18.18 13.42
CA VAL A 297 16.14 -16.83 13.83
C VAL A 297 17.27 -16.91 14.84
N ALA A 298 18.30 -16.09 14.68
CA ALA A 298 19.24 -15.84 15.75
C ALA A 298 18.46 -15.17 16.89
N VAL A 299 18.28 -15.90 18.00
CA VAL A 299 17.85 -15.31 19.27
C VAL A 299 19.11 -14.68 19.85
N LEU A 300 19.15 -13.36 19.95
CA LEU A 300 20.13 -12.70 20.81
C LEU A 300 19.73 -13.02 22.25
N ASP A 301 20.40 -13.99 22.86
CA ASP A 301 20.33 -14.20 24.29
C ASP A 301 20.80 -12.92 24.98
N SER A 302 19.90 -12.26 25.72
CA SER A 302 20.27 -11.17 26.62
C SER A 302 21.21 -11.72 27.69
N ALA A 303 22.40 -11.14 27.79
CA ALA A 303 23.32 -11.34 28.91
C ALA A 303 22.68 -10.98 30.25
#